data_AF-A0A819YID4-F1
#
_entry.id   AF-A0A819YID4-F1
#
_cell.length_a   1.000
_cell.length_b   1.000
_cell.length_c   1.000
_cell.angle_alpha   90.00
_cell.angle_beta   90.00
_cell.angle_gamma   90.00
#
_symmetry.space_group_name_H-M   'P 1'
#
loop_
_entity.id
_entity.type
_entity.pdbx_description
1 polymer ?
#
loop_
_entity_poly.entity_id
_entity_poly.type
_entity_poly.pdbx_seq_one_letter_code
_entity_poly.pdbx_strand_id
1 'polypeptide(L)'
;PNDPFNKAKQQILLSKYGNVMSSFYKIVRQSEGNNIEELNKSLAIYEEALHDAFFGGSKPGMFDFMIWPWFERFPVISESGFVLNADGKLPKLAKWVEAMKANEVVQKVKVPEEIMKKFFNTVREGKADYDIE
;
A
#
# COMPACT_ATOMS: atom_id res chain seq x y z
N PRO A 1 -9.68 -7.38 -16.08
CA PRO A 1 -10.57 -8.56 -16.18
C PRO A 1 -11.47 -8.46 -17.42
N ASN A 2 -11.59 -9.54 -18.20
CA ASN A 2 -12.55 -9.60 -19.32
C ASN A 2 -13.98 -9.81 -18.82
N ASP A 3 -14.14 -10.36 -17.61
CA ASP A 3 -15.43 -10.49 -16.94
C ASP A 3 -15.92 -9.13 -16.39
N PRO A 4 -17.10 -8.63 -16.82
CA PRO A 4 -17.67 -7.37 -16.35
C PRO A 4 -17.93 -7.34 -14.84
N PHE A 5 -18.31 -8.47 -14.25
CA PHE A 5 -18.62 -8.53 -12.82
C PHE A 5 -17.37 -8.30 -11.97
N ASN A 6 -16.27 -9.00 -12.27
CA ASN A 6 -14.98 -8.78 -11.62
C ASN A 6 -14.43 -7.37 -11.86
N LYS A 7 -14.65 -6.80 -13.05
CA LYS A 7 -14.29 -5.40 -13.32
C LYS A 7 -15.07 -4.43 -12.41
N ALA A 8 -16.36 -4.63 -12.23
CA ALA A 8 -17.19 -3.80 -11.34
C ALA A 8 -16.74 -3.91 -9.87
N LYS A 9 -16.43 -5.12 -9.38
CA LYS A 9 -15.85 -5.31 -8.04
C LYS A 9 -14.56 -4.52 -7.83
N GLN A 10 -13.63 -4.60 -8.78
CA GLN A 10 -12.36 -3.86 -8.72
C GLN A 10 -12.58 -2.33 -8.72
N GLN A 11 -13.58 -1.83 -9.45
CA GLN A 11 -13.94 -0.41 -9.43
C GLN A 11 -14.49 0.05 -8.07
N ILE A 12 -15.31 -0.78 -7.42
CA ILE A 12 -15.80 -0.52 -6.06
C ILE A 12 -14.66 -0.52 -5.04
N LEU A 13 -13.70 -1.43 -5.17
CA LEU A 13 -12.50 -1.43 -4.32
C LEU A 13 -11.68 -0.15 -4.55
N LEU A 14 -11.49 0.24 -5.81
CA LEU A 14 -10.73 1.44 -6.15
C LEU A 14 -11.37 2.71 -5.59
N SER A 15 -12.70 2.83 -5.63
CA SER A 15 -13.39 4.01 -5.07
C SER A 15 -13.19 4.15 -3.56
N LYS A 16 -12.94 3.04 -2.86
CA LYS A 16 -12.62 3.02 -1.42
C LYS A 16 -11.13 3.18 -1.13
N TYR A 17 -10.25 3.08 -2.14
CA TYR A 17 -8.79 3.11 -1.95
C TYR A 17 -8.27 4.46 -1.46
N GLY A 18 -9.02 5.54 -1.72
CA GLY A 18 -8.73 6.86 -1.17
C GLY A 18 -8.58 6.87 0.37
N ASN A 19 -9.25 5.95 1.07
CA ASN A 19 -9.11 5.83 2.54
C ASN A 19 -7.73 5.33 2.97
N VAL A 20 -7.18 4.32 2.27
CA VAL A 20 -5.81 3.83 2.52
C VAL A 20 -4.80 4.95 2.27
N MET A 21 -4.95 5.66 1.14
CA MET A 21 -4.09 6.78 0.78
C MET A 21 -4.14 7.90 1.83
N SER A 22 -5.36 8.28 2.24
CA SER A 22 -5.59 9.33 3.23
C SER A 22 -4.97 8.97 4.57
N SER A 23 -5.24 7.77 5.10
CA SER A 23 -4.67 7.31 6.36
C SER A 23 -3.14 7.23 6.30
N PHE A 24 -2.56 6.74 5.20
CA PHE A 24 -1.10 6.74 5.00
C PHE A 24 -0.52 8.16 5.11
N TYR A 25 -1.05 9.13 4.35
CA TYR A 25 -0.52 10.50 4.38
C TYR A 25 -0.77 11.23 5.71
N LYS A 26 -1.84 10.89 6.43
CA LYS A 26 -2.04 11.39 7.80
C LYS A 26 -0.92 10.89 8.71
N ILE A 27 -0.58 9.59 8.69
CA ILE A 27 0.52 9.03 9.49
C ILE A 27 1.86 9.65 9.11
N VAL A 28 2.11 9.83 7.81
CA VAL A 28 3.34 10.48 7.34
C VAL A 28 3.46 11.89 7.92
N ARG A 29 2.40 12.71 7.90
CA ARG A 29 2.43 14.12 8.32
C ARG A 29 2.24 14.34 9.83
N GLN A 30 1.62 13.39 10.52
CA GLN A 30 1.27 13.49 11.93
C GLN A 30 1.60 12.16 12.62
N SER A 31 2.51 12.21 13.59
CA SER A 31 2.88 11.03 14.40
C SER A 31 1.86 10.68 15.48
N GLU A 32 0.88 11.54 15.74
CA GLU A 32 -0.07 11.38 16.85
C GLU A 32 -1.50 11.11 16.36
N GLY A 33 -2.20 10.15 16.98
CA GLY A 33 -3.60 9.82 16.75
C GLY A 33 -3.86 8.37 16.29
N ASN A 34 -5.14 8.01 16.14
CA ASN A 34 -5.59 6.64 15.78
C ASN A 34 -5.44 6.31 14.27
N ASN A 35 -4.56 7.01 13.55
CA ASN A 35 -4.43 6.87 12.10
C ASN A 35 -3.98 5.46 11.65
N ILE A 36 -3.21 4.75 12.49
CA ILE A 36 -2.81 3.35 12.26
C ILE A 36 -4.03 2.42 12.34
N GLU A 37 -4.94 2.66 13.28
CA GLU A 37 -6.17 1.87 13.39
C GLU A 37 -7.07 2.11 12.17
N GLU A 38 -7.21 3.36 11.71
CA GLU A 38 -7.92 3.71 10.47
C GLU A 38 -7.31 3.03 9.24
N LEU A 39 -5.97 2.99 9.16
CA LEU A 39 -5.27 2.31 8.08
C LEU A 39 -5.55 0.80 8.11
N ASN A 40 -5.43 0.16 9.27
CA ASN A 40 -5.74 -1.27 9.42
C ASN A 40 -7.19 -1.61 9.07
N LYS A 41 -8.16 -0.78 9.50
CA LYS A 41 -9.58 -0.93 9.12
C LYS A 41 -9.78 -0.80 7.61
N SER A 42 -9.09 0.14 6.97
CA SER A 42 -9.15 0.32 5.52
C SER A 42 -8.52 -0.86 4.78
N LEU A 43 -7.42 -1.40 5.28
CA LEU A 43 -6.73 -2.57 4.72
C LEU A 43 -7.55 -3.87 4.85
N ALA A 44 -8.34 -4.03 5.92
CA ALA A 44 -9.18 -5.21 6.12
C ALA A 44 -10.14 -5.47 4.94
N ILE A 45 -10.64 -4.42 4.28
CA ILE A 45 -11.49 -4.54 3.08
C ILE A 45 -10.75 -5.28 1.95
N TYR A 46 -9.46 -5.00 1.78
CA TYR A 46 -8.63 -5.61 0.73
C TYR A 46 -8.14 -7.00 1.13
N GLU A 47 -7.90 -7.22 2.42
CA GLU A 47 -7.68 -8.55 2.95
C GLU A 47 -8.88 -9.44 2.62
N GLU A 48 -10.11 -9.03 2.92
CA GLU A 48 -11.31 -9.81 2.61
C GLU A 48 -11.47 -10.07 1.10
N ALA A 49 -11.24 -9.04 0.27
CA ALA A 49 -11.43 -9.11 -1.17
C ALA A 49 -10.34 -9.90 -1.93
N LEU A 50 -9.15 -10.07 -1.35
CA LEU A 50 -8.07 -10.83 -1.95
C LEU A 50 -8.34 -12.33 -1.78
N HIS A 51 -8.60 -13.03 -2.88
CA HIS A 51 -8.91 -14.47 -2.87
C HIS A 51 -7.76 -15.33 -3.43
N ASP A 52 -7.11 -14.87 -4.49
CA ASP A 52 -5.97 -15.54 -5.13
C ASP A 52 -4.64 -14.90 -4.72
N ALA A 53 -3.55 -15.25 -5.42
CA ALA A 53 -2.23 -14.64 -5.23
C ALA A 53 -2.24 -13.12 -5.50
N PHE A 54 -3.10 -12.66 -6.40
CA PHE A 54 -3.27 -11.27 -6.80
C PHE A 54 -4.76 -10.91 -6.93
N PHE A 55 -5.10 -9.63 -6.92
CA PHE A 55 -6.45 -9.15 -7.24
C PHE A 55 -6.82 -9.43 -8.71
N GLY A 56 -5.83 -9.61 -9.57
CA GLY A 56 -5.98 -10.12 -10.94
C GLY A 56 -6.15 -11.64 -11.05
N GLY A 57 -6.11 -12.39 -9.96
CA GLY A 57 -6.16 -13.86 -9.94
C GLY A 57 -4.77 -14.48 -9.77
N SER A 58 -4.37 -15.35 -10.71
CA SER A 58 -3.06 -16.02 -10.68
C SER A 58 -1.88 -15.13 -11.06
N LYS A 59 -2.12 -13.98 -11.68
CA LYS A 59 -1.13 -12.98 -12.09
C LYS A 59 -1.59 -11.58 -11.68
N PRO A 60 -0.67 -10.62 -11.43
CA PRO A 60 -1.06 -9.26 -11.12
C PRO A 60 -1.83 -8.65 -12.29
N GLY A 61 -2.96 -8.05 -11.96
CA GLY A 61 -3.80 -7.30 -12.89
C GLY A 61 -3.63 -5.79 -12.72
N MET A 62 -4.42 -5.03 -13.49
CA MET A 62 -4.42 -3.57 -13.42
C MET A 62 -4.63 -3.06 -11.99
N PHE A 63 -5.57 -3.64 -11.26
CA PHE A 63 -5.87 -3.22 -9.89
C PHE A 63 -4.67 -3.39 -8.94
N ASP A 64 -3.92 -4.49 -9.04
CA ASP A 64 -2.70 -4.71 -8.26
C ASP A 64 -1.67 -3.60 -8.48
N PHE A 65 -1.39 -3.26 -9.75
CA PHE A 65 -0.44 -2.21 -10.09
C PHE A 65 -0.93 -0.81 -9.72
N MET A 66 -2.24 -0.57 -9.75
CA MET A 66 -2.82 0.72 -9.36
C MET A 66 -2.63 1.00 -7.86
N ILE A 67 -2.74 -0.01 -7.01
CA ILE A 67 -2.64 0.17 -5.55
C ILE A 67 -1.21 -0.03 -5.02
N TRP A 68 -0.36 -0.74 -5.77
CA TRP A 68 1.01 -1.07 -5.38
C TRP A 68 1.83 0.11 -4.82
N PRO A 69 1.82 1.31 -5.43
CA PRO A 69 2.71 2.40 -5.00
C PRO A 69 2.56 2.80 -3.53
N TRP A 70 1.39 2.62 -2.91
CA TRP A 70 1.21 2.93 -1.48
C TRP A 70 1.70 1.81 -0.58
N PHE A 71 1.53 0.55 -0.96
CA PHE A 71 2.06 -0.58 -0.20
C PHE A 71 3.59 -0.59 -0.21
N GLU A 72 4.21 -0.24 -1.34
CA GLU A 72 5.66 -0.06 -1.44
C GLU A 72 6.18 0.99 -0.45
N ARG A 73 5.34 1.98 -0.09
CA ARG A 73 5.68 3.07 0.83
C ARG A 73 5.44 2.77 2.30
N PHE A 74 4.83 1.64 2.65
CA PHE A 74 4.57 1.32 4.07
C PHE A 74 5.80 1.29 4.99
N PRO A 75 7.02 0.94 4.53
CA PRO A 75 8.21 1.06 5.37
C PRO A 75 8.48 2.49 5.88
N VAL A 76 7.98 3.52 5.20
CA VAL A 76 8.13 4.93 5.63
C VAL A 76 7.43 5.20 6.96
N ILE A 77 6.34 4.48 7.25
CA ILE A 77 5.53 4.66 8.46
C ILE A 77 5.85 3.62 9.53
N SER A 78 6.91 2.82 9.36
CA SER A 78 7.34 1.85 10.37
C SER A 78 7.82 2.52 11.66
N GLU A 79 8.46 3.68 11.55
CA GLU A 79 8.89 4.50 12.69
C GLU A 79 7.70 5.04 13.51
N SER A 80 6.53 5.15 12.89
CA SER A 80 5.28 5.50 13.56
C SER A 80 4.61 4.30 14.25
N GLY A 81 5.23 3.11 14.20
CA GLY A 81 4.74 1.87 14.82
C GLY A 81 3.85 1.02 13.89
N PHE A 82 3.75 1.35 12.61
CA PHE A 82 3.00 0.53 11.65
C PHE A 82 3.87 -0.63 11.13
N VAL A 83 3.40 -1.86 11.33
CA VAL A 83 3.93 -3.04 10.66
C VAL A 83 2.76 -3.78 10.04
N LEU A 84 2.82 -4.01 8.72
CA LEU A 84 1.77 -4.74 8.02
C LEU A 84 1.62 -6.14 8.63
N ASN A 85 0.38 -6.51 8.96
CA ASN A 85 0.05 -7.82 9.55
C ASN A 85 0.74 -8.09 10.92
N ALA A 86 1.07 -7.05 11.70
CA ALA A 86 1.65 -7.21 13.03
C ALA A 86 0.79 -8.07 13.98
N ASP A 87 -0.54 -7.95 13.87
CA ASP A 87 -1.50 -8.69 14.70
C ASP A 87 -2.00 -9.99 14.04
N GLY A 88 -1.44 -10.37 12.90
CA GLY A 88 -1.81 -11.58 12.17
C GLY A 88 -3.15 -11.52 11.42
N LYS A 89 -3.83 -10.35 11.36
CA LYS A 89 -5.16 -10.22 10.73
C LYS A 89 -5.14 -9.93 9.24
N LEU A 90 -3.99 -9.57 8.66
CA LEU A 90 -3.81 -9.24 7.24
C LEU A 90 -2.87 -10.22 6.51
N PRO A 91 -2.98 -11.56 6.69
CA PRO A 91 -2.01 -12.50 6.18
C PRO A 91 -2.01 -12.63 4.65
N LYS A 92 -3.16 -12.46 3.98
CA LYS A 92 -3.22 -12.54 2.50
C LYS A 92 -2.56 -11.31 1.89
N LEU A 93 -2.82 -10.12 2.42
CA LEU A 93 -2.14 -8.90 2.01
C LEU A 93 -0.64 -8.96 2.24
N ALA A 94 -0.19 -9.50 3.38
CA ALA A 94 1.24 -9.69 3.62
C ALA A 94 1.89 -10.58 2.56
N LYS A 95 1.25 -11.70 2.21
CA LYS A 95 1.73 -12.60 1.13
C LYS A 95 1.69 -11.93 -0.25
N TRP A 96 0.64 -11.16 -0.53
CA TRP A 96 0.50 -10.40 -1.77
C TRP A 96 1.59 -9.34 -1.91
N VAL A 97 1.95 -8.65 -0.82
CA VAL A 97 3.07 -7.69 -0.83
C VAL A 97 4.37 -8.39 -1.22
N GLU A 98 4.67 -9.54 -0.64
CA GLU A 98 5.88 -10.30 -1.00
C GLU A 98 5.86 -10.77 -2.47
N ALA A 99 4.70 -11.21 -2.97
CA ALA A 99 4.53 -11.59 -4.37
C ALA A 99 4.70 -10.40 -5.33
N MET A 100 4.19 -9.22 -4.96
CA MET A 100 4.36 -7.98 -5.72
C MET A 100 5.79 -7.47 -5.68
N LYS A 101 6.48 -7.54 -4.53
CA LYS A 101 7.92 -7.25 -4.46
C LYS A 101 8.70 -8.16 -5.39
N ALA A 102 8.38 -9.44 -5.49
CA ALA A 102 9.06 -10.38 -6.38
C ALA A 102 8.73 -10.16 -7.88
N ASN A 103 7.75 -9.33 -8.22
CA ASN A 103 7.35 -9.09 -9.61
C ASN A 103 8.42 -8.33 -10.40
N GLU A 104 8.74 -8.79 -11.61
CA GLU A 104 9.77 -8.18 -12.46
C GLU A 104 9.50 -6.72 -12.83
N VAL A 105 8.24 -6.35 -13.07
CA VAL A 105 7.89 -4.96 -13.45
C VAL A 105 8.06 -4.04 -12.25
N VAL A 106 7.61 -4.48 -11.07
CA VAL A 106 7.81 -3.76 -9.81
C VAL A 106 9.31 -3.59 -9.53
N GLN A 107 10.11 -4.65 -9.66
CA GLN A 107 11.54 -4.59 -9.41
C GLN A 107 12.29 -3.60 -10.31
N LYS A 108 11.82 -3.38 -11.54
CA LYS A 108 12.42 -2.42 -12.48
C LYS A 108 12.19 -0.96 -12.11
N VAL A 109 11.14 -0.67 -11.33
CA VAL A 109 10.74 0.70 -10.96
C VAL A 109 10.80 0.97 -9.46
N LYS A 110 11.24 -0.01 -8.66
CA LYS A 110 11.32 0.12 -7.21
C LYS A 110 12.22 1.28 -6.82
N VAL A 111 11.79 2.03 -5.82
CA VAL A 111 12.64 3.02 -5.15
C VAL A 111 13.30 2.35 -3.95
N PRO A 112 14.62 2.50 -3.73
CA PRO A 112 15.27 1.96 -2.54
C PRO A 112 14.61 2.53 -1.27
N GLU A 113 14.37 1.66 -0.29
CA GLU A 113 13.67 2.03 0.94
C GLU A 113 14.30 3.22 1.65
N GLU A 114 15.64 3.27 1.69
CA GLU A 114 16.39 4.37 2.30
C GLU A 114 16.14 5.72 1.63
N ILE A 115 16.09 5.75 0.29
CA ILE A 115 15.76 6.97 -0.48
C ILE A 115 14.33 7.41 -0.19
N MET A 116 13.42 6.46 -0.10
CA MET A 116 12.03 6.73 0.21
C MET A 116 11.87 7.31 1.63
N LYS A 117 12.55 6.74 2.63
CA LYS A 117 12.56 7.27 4.01
C LYS A 117 13.14 8.67 4.07
N LYS A 118 14.30 8.92 3.42
CA LYS A 118 14.89 10.26 3.30
C LYS A 118 13.89 11.26 2.73
N PHE A 119 13.24 10.93 1.61
CA PHE A 119 12.23 11.78 0.99
C PHE A 119 11.10 12.14 1.94
N PHE A 120 10.48 11.14 2.55
CA PHE A 120 9.34 11.41 3.43
C PHE A 120 9.72 12.12 4.74
N ASN A 121 10.99 12.09 5.17
CA ASN A 121 11.48 12.94 6.24
C ASN A 121 11.49 14.42 5.83
N THR A 122 11.96 14.76 4.62
CA THR A 122 11.88 16.14 4.12
C THR A 122 10.43 16.63 3.97
N VAL A 123 9.51 15.72 3.60
CA VAL A 123 8.06 16.00 3.55
C VAL A 123 7.50 16.30 4.94
N ARG A 124 7.91 15.55 5.97
CA ARG A 124 7.51 15.77 7.38
C ARG A 124 7.95 17.14 7.89
N GLU A 125 9.13 17.58 7.47
CA GLU A 125 9.68 18.90 7.81
C GLU A 125 9.02 20.05 7.03
N GLY A 126 8.12 19.75 6.10
CA GLY A 126 7.46 20.73 5.24
C GLY A 126 8.37 21.30 4.14
N LYS A 127 9.50 20.64 3.85
CA LYS A 127 10.52 21.06 2.88
C LYS A 127 10.84 19.93 1.91
N ALA A 128 9.83 19.43 1.19
CA ALA A 128 9.98 18.29 0.29
C ALA A 128 11.13 18.52 -0.72
N ASP A 129 12.13 17.65 -0.67
CA ASP A 129 13.27 17.64 -1.58
C ASP A 129 13.05 16.56 -2.64
N TYR A 130 12.94 16.96 -3.91
CA TYR A 130 12.66 16.04 -5.01
C TYR A 130 13.94 15.49 -5.67
N ASP A 131 15.11 15.99 -5.27
CA ASP A 131 16.42 15.67 -5.87
C ASP A 131 17.29 14.81 -4.93
N ILE A 132 16.66 13.98 -4.10
CA ILE A 132 17.34 13.14 -3.11
C ILE A 132 18.13 12.00 -3.77
N GLU A 133 19.40 11.88 -3.36
CA GLU A 133 20.34 10.82 -3.74
C GLU A 133 20.63 9.78 -2.63
#